data_AF-A0A453HYX2-F1
#
_entry.id   AF-A0A453HYX2-F1
#
_cell.length_a   1.000
_cell.length_b   1.000
_cell.length_c   1.000
_cell.angle_alpha   90.00
_cell.angle_beta   90.00
_cell.angle_gamma   90.00
#
_symmetry.space_group_name_H-M   'P 1'
#
loop_
_entity.id
_entity.type
_entity.pdbx_description
1 polymer ?
#
loop_
_entity_poly.entity_id
_entity_poly.type
_entity_poly.pdbx_seq_one_letter_code
_entity_poly.pdbx_strand_id
1 'polypeptide(L)'
;MNGSGADPGIIPLAVRDIFDTAAEAADRVFLIRVSYMEIYNEEINDLLTLGSEKLPIHESLERGVYVSGLREEIVNNAEQVLQLLELGEANRHFGETNMNVRSSRSHTIFRMVIESSAKHQTNSGDAIRVSILNLVDLAGSERIPKTGADGVRLKEGKHINKSLMILGNVINKLSENGKQRGHIPYRDSKLTRILQSALGGNAKTSIICTAAPEEIHIEETRGTLQFASRAKCVSNCAQVNEILTDAALLKRQKLEIEELRKKLQGSHSEDLEQLILKQRNDMHKSELERDRLAMELEEERRLRETLEHRLAKQKMSQNHNNTDISVEQFADSSQLDVLKTPDSKRTPDGFVASRSHYLKDAEFCPIPENLGSVADEDLWMQLNKGCITDLDMLEMTSDFKCPPSPEDTTAVVPLEEPIDVRCLRLETACSSDRQQLEDSKARCTTLEKELELLKEENSSLRQELSKSKHDTDHEKEGLLKELETEKYKMEELKQDIRLFRQAFSQRQGHLTSLYTKSKAIVENCKASRVALP
;
A
#
# COMPACT_ATOMS: atom_id res chain seq x y z
N MET A 1 -18.61 2.02 -20.47
CA MET A 1 -18.10 3.35 -20.91
C MET A 1 -18.22 3.63 -22.41
N ASN A 2 -17.96 2.67 -23.32
CA ASN A 2 -17.85 2.95 -24.77
C ASN A 2 -19.13 3.39 -25.50
N GLY A 3 -20.31 2.90 -25.07
CA GLY A 3 -21.58 3.09 -25.78
C GLY A 3 -21.79 2.11 -26.94
N SER A 4 -22.61 2.48 -27.91
CA SER A 4 -22.87 1.72 -29.14
C SER A 4 -22.48 2.51 -30.40
N GLY A 5 -22.53 1.88 -31.57
CA GLY A 5 -22.30 2.57 -32.85
C GLY A 5 -23.39 3.59 -33.23
N ALA A 6 -24.57 3.52 -32.61
CA ALA A 6 -25.64 4.50 -32.75
C ALA A 6 -25.58 5.57 -31.65
N ASP A 7 -25.32 5.14 -30.40
CA ASP A 7 -25.29 5.96 -29.19
C ASP A 7 -23.86 5.97 -28.60
N PRO A 8 -22.96 6.82 -29.10
CA PRO A 8 -21.57 6.86 -28.65
C PRO A 8 -21.47 7.26 -27.18
N GLY A 9 -20.69 6.51 -26.41
CA GLY A 9 -20.50 6.72 -24.98
C GLY A 9 -19.46 7.79 -24.64
N ILE A 10 -19.11 7.87 -23.36
CA ILE A 10 -18.27 8.94 -22.80
C ILE A 10 -16.86 8.94 -23.41
N ILE A 11 -16.28 7.76 -23.69
CA ILE A 11 -14.95 7.67 -24.30
C ILE A 11 -14.94 8.29 -25.72
N PRO A 12 -15.71 7.81 -26.71
CA PRO A 12 -15.69 8.38 -28.05
C PRO A 12 -16.15 9.86 -28.12
N LEU A 13 -17.04 10.30 -27.21
CA LEU A 13 -17.45 11.70 -27.12
C LEU A 13 -16.32 12.59 -26.57
N ALA A 14 -15.69 12.23 -25.45
CA ALA A 14 -14.60 13.00 -24.85
C ALA A 14 -13.37 13.06 -25.77
N VAL A 15 -13.07 11.98 -26.50
CA VAL A 15 -11.99 11.95 -27.49
C VAL A 15 -12.19 13.02 -28.56
N ARG A 16 -13.41 13.17 -29.12
CA ARG A 16 -13.72 14.19 -30.13
C ARG A 16 -13.60 15.60 -29.54
N ASP A 17 -14.29 15.86 -28.43
CA ASP A 17 -14.28 17.13 -27.69
C ASP A 17 -12.86 17.65 -27.39
N ILE A 18 -11.93 16.75 -27.03
CA ILE A 18 -10.52 17.08 -26.80
C ILE A 18 -9.79 17.47 -28.09
N PHE A 19 -9.99 16.76 -29.20
CA PHE A 19 -9.35 17.09 -30.47
C PHE A 19 -9.93 18.36 -31.10
N ASP A 20 -11.24 18.57 -31.01
CA ASP A 20 -11.92 19.78 -31.48
C ASP A 20 -11.42 21.00 -30.68
N THR A 21 -11.40 20.92 -29.35
CA THR A 21 -10.85 21.98 -28.47
C THR A 21 -9.36 22.25 -28.74
N ALA A 22 -8.57 21.21 -29.04
CA ALA A 22 -7.15 21.36 -29.37
C ALA A 22 -6.93 22.01 -30.75
N ALA A 23 -7.85 21.82 -31.69
CA ALA A 23 -7.82 22.48 -33.00
C ALA A 23 -8.21 23.97 -32.93
N GLU A 24 -9.19 24.33 -32.08
CA GLU A 24 -9.58 25.72 -31.84
C GLU A 24 -8.50 26.54 -31.13
N ALA A 25 -7.63 25.90 -30.33
CA ALA A 25 -6.57 26.53 -29.54
C ALA A 25 -5.40 27.06 -30.39
N ALA A 26 -5.65 28.17 -31.08
CA ALA A 26 -4.74 28.81 -32.04
C ALA A 26 -3.37 29.21 -31.45
N ASP A 27 -3.24 29.44 -30.14
CA ASP A 27 -2.02 29.89 -29.45
C ASP A 27 -1.12 28.76 -28.90
N ARG A 28 -1.61 27.51 -28.84
CA ARG A 28 -0.92 26.37 -28.21
C ARG A 28 -0.59 25.25 -29.19
N VAL A 29 0.47 24.49 -28.88
CA VAL A 29 0.74 23.17 -29.50
C VAL A 29 0.29 22.09 -28.51
N PHE A 30 -0.13 20.94 -29.04
CA PHE A 30 -0.52 19.78 -28.25
C PHE A 30 0.24 18.54 -28.73
N LEU A 31 0.64 17.69 -27.78
CA LEU A 31 1.11 16.33 -28.01
C LEU A 31 0.20 15.41 -27.19
N ILE A 32 -0.57 14.58 -27.88
CA ILE A 32 -1.54 13.66 -27.27
C ILE A 32 -1.01 12.24 -27.38
N ARG A 33 -0.98 11.53 -26.25
CA ARG A 33 -0.49 10.16 -26.13
C ARG A 33 -1.53 9.31 -25.42
N VAL A 34 -1.85 8.13 -25.95
CA VAL A 34 -2.89 7.24 -25.42
C VAL A 34 -2.33 5.89 -25.02
N SER A 35 -2.86 5.34 -23.93
CA SER A 35 -2.60 3.97 -23.49
C SER A 35 -3.89 3.33 -22.99
N TYR A 36 -4.03 2.02 -23.17
CA TYR A 36 -5.23 1.29 -22.79
C TYR A 36 -4.84 -0.03 -22.14
N MET A 37 -5.31 -0.26 -20.92
CA MET A 37 -4.93 -1.42 -20.11
C MET A 37 -6.14 -2.11 -19.50
N GLU A 38 -6.03 -3.42 -19.33
CA GLU A 38 -6.95 -4.24 -18.56
C GLU A 38 -6.32 -4.57 -17.20
N ILE A 39 -7.10 -4.55 -16.12
CA ILE A 39 -6.74 -5.15 -14.83
C ILE A 39 -7.66 -6.36 -14.60
N TYR A 40 -7.08 -7.55 -14.64
CA TYR A 40 -7.80 -8.81 -14.44
C TYR A 40 -7.01 -9.70 -13.46
N ASN A 41 -7.69 -10.31 -12.48
CA ASN A 41 -7.06 -11.16 -11.46
C ASN A 41 -5.86 -10.51 -10.73
N GLU A 42 -5.87 -9.19 -10.54
CA GLU A 42 -4.76 -8.38 -9.98
C GLU A 42 -3.46 -8.39 -10.82
N GLU A 43 -3.53 -8.81 -12.08
CA GLU A 43 -2.50 -8.62 -13.11
C GLU A 43 -2.93 -7.51 -14.07
N ILE A 44 -1.96 -6.89 -14.76
CA ILE A 44 -2.19 -5.76 -15.67
C ILE A 44 -1.74 -6.17 -17.08
N ASN A 45 -2.64 -6.08 -18.04
CA ASN A 45 -2.41 -6.40 -19.44
C ASN A 45 -2.49 -5.12 -20.29
N ASP A 46 -1.61 -4.98 -21.27
CA ASP A 46 -1.68 -3.92 -22.28
C ASP A 46 -2.67 -4.33 -23.38
N LEU A 47 -3.70 -3.53 -23.65
CA LEU A 47 -4.68 -3.83 -24.70
C LEU A 47 -4.23 -3.37 -26.10
N LEU A 48 -3.18 -2.55 -26.20
CA LEU A 48 -2.59 -2.08 -27.45
C LEU A 48 -1.43 -2.98 -27.94
N THR A 49 -1.14 -4.10 -27.26
CA THR A 49 -0.13 -5.09 -27.70
C THR A 49 -0.61 -6.52 -27.53
N LEU A 50 -0.12 -7.42 -28.39
CA LEU A 50 -0.28 -8.86 -28.23
C LEU A 50 0.92 -9.41 -27.45
N GLY A 51 0.97 -9.14 -26.14
CA GLY A 51 2.06 -9.55 -25.26
C GLY A 51 1.56 -9.95 -23.87
N SER A 52 2.08 -11.05 -23.33
CA SER A 52 1.71 -11.58 -22.01
C SER A 52 2.73 -11.23 -20.91
N GLU A 53 3.36 -10.06 -21.02
CA GLU A 53 4.34 -9.59 -20.03
C GLU A 53 3.65 -8.95 -18.82
N LYS A 54 4.10 -9.31 -17.61
CA LYS A 54 3.49 -8.85 -16.36
C LYS A 54 3.95 -7.44 -16.02
N LEU A 55 3.14 -6.44 -16.35
CA LEU A 55 3.49 -5.02 -16.17
C LEU A 55 3.56 -4.62 -14.69
N PRO A 56 4.72 -4.17 -14.16
CA PRO A 56 4.85 -3.75 -12.77
C PRO A 56 4.43 -2.28 -12.57
N ILE A 57 3.87 -1.97 -11.40
CA ILE A 57 3.59 -0.58 -10.99
C ILE A 57 4.81 -0.02 -10.28
N HIS A 58 5.28 1.14 -10.74
CA HIS A 58 6.37 1.91 -10.13
C HIS A 58 5.88 3.28 -9.64
N GLU A 59 6.69 3.95 -8.82
CA GLU A 59 6.41 5.25 -8.22
C GLU A 59 7.64 6.14 -8.40
N SER A 60 7.46 7.34 -8.98
CA SER A 60 8.52 8.34 -9.22
C SER A 60 8.10 9.68 -8.63
N LEU A 61 9.07 10.46 -8.15
CA LEU A 61 8.85 11.81 -7.63
C LEU A 61 8.29 12.77 -8.71
N GLU A 62 8.65 12.55 -9.98
CA GLU A 62 8.24 13.41 -11.10
C GLU A 62 6.91 12.98 -11.72
N ARG A 63 6.69 11.66 -11.86
CA ARG A 63 5.54 11.08 -12.60
C ARG A 63 4.44 10.52 -11.71
N GLY A 64 4.65 10.50 -10.40
CA GLY A 64 3.76 9.80 -9.47
C GLY A 64 3.77 8.30 -9.70
N VAL A 65 2.60 7.66 -9.58
CA VAL A 65 2.42 6.22 -9.78
C VAL A 65 2.16 5.92 -11.27
N TYR A 66 2.96 5.04 -11.86
CA TYR A 66 2.85 4.66 -13.28
C TYR A 66 3.05 3.14 -13.48
N VAL A 67 2.58 2.62 -14.61
CA VAL A 67 2.80 1.23 -15.04
C VAL A 67 4.02 1.22 -15.96
N SER A 68 5.02 0.40 -15.65
CA SER A 68 6.21 0.24 -16.51
C SER A 68 5.93 -0.80 -17.60
N GLY A 69 6.46 -0.59 -18.80
CA GLY A 69 6.23 -1.44 -19.97
C GLY A 69 4.91 -1.19 -20.71
N LEU A 70 3.98 -0.40 -20.14
CA LEU A 70 2.74 0.01 -20.80
C LEU A 70 3.04 0.89 -22.02
N ARG A 71 2.45 0.55 -23.17
CA ARG A 71 2.60 1.25 -24.45
C ARG A 71 1.80 2.55 -24.47
N GLU A 72 2.46 3.67 -24.77
CA GLU A 72 1.84 4.98 -24.98
C GLU A 72 2.01 5.43 -26.44
N GLU A 73 0.94 5.31 -27.24
CA GLU A 73 0.93 5.66 -28.67
C GLU A 73 0.67 7.17 -28.88
N ILE A 74 1.41 7.79 -29.81
CA ILE A 74 1.23 9.20 -30.18
C ILE A 74 0.12 9.30 -31.25
N VAL A 75 -0.90 10.13 -30.98
CA VAL A 75 -2.10 10.25 -31.82
C VAL A 75 -2.32 11.69 -32.28
N ASN A 76 -2.80 11.82 -33.52
CA ASN A 76 -2.88 13.11 -34.22
C ASN A 76 -4.32 13.50 -34.60
N ASN A 77 -5.29 12.60 -34.46
CA ASN A 77 -6.71 12.83 -34.67
C ASN A 77 -7.58 11.87 -33.83
N ALA A 78 -8.88 12.12 -33.79
CA ALA A 78 -9.84 11.30 -33.04
C ALA A 78 -9.97 9.89 -33.63
N GLU A 79 -9.90 9.75 -34.96
CA GLU A 79 -10.07 8.48 -35.67
C GLU A 79 -9.00 7.45 -35.30
N GLN A 80 -7.74 7.88 -35.15
CA GLN A 80 -6.65 7.02 -34.66
C GLN A 80 -6.92 6.50 -33.25
N VAL A 81 -7.49 7.33 -32.37
CA VAL A 81 -7.85 6.91 -31.00
C VAL A 81 -9.02 5.92 -31.01
N LEU A 82 -10.02 6.12 -31.86
CA LEU A 82 -11.14 5.19 -32.00
C LEU A 82 -10.68 3.82 -32.53
N GLN A 83 -9.77 3.80 -33.52
CA GLN A 83 -9.16 2.57 -34.03
C GLN A 83 -8.33 1.83 -32.98
N LEU A 84 -7.60 2.56 -32.11
CA LEU A 84 -6.87 1.96 -30.98
C LEU A 84 -7.81 1.43 -29.89
N LEU A 85 -8.98 2.05 -29.68
CA LEU A 85 -10.02 1.56 -28.77
C LEU A 85 -10.67 0.26 -29.31
N GLU A 86 -11.02 0.22 -30.60
CA GLU A 86 -11.55 -0.97 -31.28
C GLU A 86 -10.54 -2.13 -31.26
N LEU A 87 -9.26 -1.85 -31.52
CA LEU A 87 -8.17 -2.83 -31.39
C LEU A 87 -8.06 -3.37 -29.96
N GLY A 88 -8.14 -2.49 -28.95
CA GLY A 88 -8.06 -2.89 -27.56
C GLY A 88 -9.23 -3.74 -27.08
N GLU A 89 -10.45 -3.43 -27.52
CA GLU A 89 -11.63 -4.24 -27.25
C GLU A 89 -11.57 -5.60 -27.98
N ALA A 90 -11.10 -5.63 -29.22
CA ALA A 90 -10.85 -6.89 -29.92
C ALA A 90 -9.82 -7.76 -29.17
N ASN A 91 -8.72 -7.18 -28.70
CA ASN A 91 -7.72 -7.89 -27.90
C ASN A 91 -8.28 -8.38 -26.54
N ARG A 92 -9.18 -7.60 -25.91
CA ARG A 92 -9.90 -8.01 -24.70
C ARG A 92 -10.80 -9.23 -24.96
N HIS A 93 -11.53 -9.23 -26.08
CA HIS A 93 -12.36 -10.36 -26.49
C HIS A 93 -11.56 -11.59 -26.93
N PHE A 94 -10.38 -11.45 -27.57
CA PHE A 94 -9.49 -12.60 -27.81
C PHE A 94 -8.93 -13.20 -26.48
N GLY A 95 -8.99 -12.45 -25.38
CA GLY A 95 -8.77 -12.93 -24.03
C GLY A 95 -9.95 -13.71 -23.41
N GLU A 96 -11.11 -13.77 -24.05
CA GLU A 96 -12.27 -14.56 -23.63
C GLU A 96 -12.22 -15.97 -24.24
N THR A 97 -11.62 -16.92 -23.50
CA THR A 97 -11.85 -18.33 -23.78
C THR A 97 -13.31 -18.69 -23.49
N ASN A 98 -13.84 -19.66 -24.25
CA ASN A 98 -15.28 -19.95 -24.43
C ASN A 98 -16.05 -20.45 -23.18
N MET A 99 -15.52 -20.22 -21.97
CA MET A 99 -16.13 -20.52 -20.67
C MET A 99 -16.25 -19.29 -19.74
N ASN A 100 -15.56 -18.18 -20.02
CA ASN A 100 -15.50 -17.02 -19.12
C ASN A 100 -15.92 -15.73 -19.83
N VAL A 101 -17.02 -15.14 -19.37
CA VAL A 101 -17.35 -13.72 -19.61
C VAL A 101 -16.34 -12.90 -18.79
N ARG A 102 -15.21 -12.56 -19.42
CA ARG A 102 -14.11 -11.78 -18.82
C ARG A 102 -14.47 -10.30 -18.77
N SER A 103 -15.23 -9.85 -19.76
CA SER A 103 -15.65 -8.47 -19.99
C SER A 103 -16.44 -7.82 -18.84
N SER A 104 -17.10 -8.59 -17.97
CA SER A 104 -17.71 -8.11 -16.71
C SER A 104 -16.83 -8.30 -15.46
N ARG A 105 -15.71 -9.01 -15.60
CA ARG A 105 -14.80 -9.42 -14.51
C ARG A 105 -13.47 -8.68 -14.51
N SER A 106 -13.16 -7.92 -15.56
CA SER A 106 -11.97 -7.07 -15.65
C SER A 106 -12.32 -5.59 -15.64
N HIS A 107 -11.39 -4.78 -15.13
CA HIS A 107 -11.46 -3.32 -15.23
C HIS A 107 -10.68 -2.89 -16.47
N THR A 108 -11.15 -1.88 -17.18
CA THR A 108 -10.37 -1.25 -18.24
C THR A 108 -10.07 0.20 -17.88
N ILE A 109 -8.85 0.66 -18.15
CA ILE A 109 -8.42 2.05 -17.95
C ILE A 109 -7.89 2.56 -19.28
N PHE A 110 -8.71 3.36 -19.96
CA PHE A 110 -8.27 4.16 -21.10
C PHE A 110 -7.66 5.47 -20.58
N ARG A 111 -6.41 5.73 -20.95
CA ARG A 111 -5.63 6.88 -20.50
C ARG A 111 -5.25 7.74 -21.69
N MET A 112 -5.44 9.05 -21.54
CA MET A 112 -4.95 10.06 -22.49
C MET A 112 -4.09 11.07 -21.74
N VAL A 113 -2.81 11.13 -22.09
CA VAL A 113 -1.86 12.15 -21.64
C VAL A 113 -1.86 13.27 -22.68
N ILE A 114 -2.12 14.49 -22.22
CA ILE A 114 -2.23 15.69 -23.07
C ILE A 114 -1.16 16.67 -22.60
N GLU A 115 -0.09 16.78 -23.37
CA GLU A 115 0.99 17.75 -23.16
C GLU A 115 0.73 18.98 -24.02
N SER A 116 0.95 20.18 -23.48
CA SER A 116 0.64 21.41 -24.20
C SER A 116 1.58 22.58 -23.87
N SER A 117 2.19 23.16 -24.91
CA SER A 117 3.11 24.31 -24.86
C SER A 117 2.57 25.50 -25.69
N ALA A 118 3.21 26.67 -25.59
CA ALA A 118 2.84 27.84 -26.38
C ALA A 118 3.49 27.82 -27.77
N LYS A 119 2.78 28.22 -28.83
CA LYS A 119 3.31 28.30 -30.20
C LYS A 119 4.38 29.37 -30.41
N HIS A 120 4.41 30.40 -29.57
CA HIS A 120 5.37 31.50 -29.66
C HIS A 120 6.06 31.75 -28.32
N GLN A 121 7.39 31.74 -28.31
CA GLN A 121 8.24 31.92 -27.11
C GLN A 121 8.33 33.38 -26.62
N THR A 122 7.23 34.14 -26.73
CA THR A 122 7.19 35.56 -26.39
C THR A 122 7.10 35.79 -24.88
N ASN A 123 8.27 35.92 -24.25
CA ASN A 123 8.54 36.59 -22.98
C ASN A 123 7.96 36.03 -21.67
N SER A 124 7.21 34.93 -21.67
CA SER A 124 6.92 34.14 -20.45
C SER A 124 7.76 32.85 -20.39
N GLY A 125 7.82 32.21 -19.22
CA GLY A 125 8.58 30.97 -19.02
C GLY A 125 7.91 29.79 -19.73
N ASP A 126 8.70 29.01 -20.48
CA ASP A 126 8.22 27.93 -21.36
C ASP A 126 7.82 26.68 -20.54
N ALA A 127 6.65 26.78 -19.90
CA ALA A 127 6.05 25.77 -19.02
C ALA A 127 5.12 24.86 -19.82
N ILE A 128 5.50 23.59 -19.94
CA ILE A 128 4.69 22.56 -20.59
C ILE A 128 3.61 22.14 -19.61
N ARG A 129 2.33 22.33 -19.96
CA ARG A 129 1.21 21.83 -19.15
C ARG A 129 0.95 20.38 -19.49
N VAL A 130 0.75 19.55 -18.47
CA VAL A 130 0.43 18.12 -18.65
C VAL A 130 -0.88 17.78 -17.95
N SER A 131 -1.86 17.34 -18.74
CA SER A 131 -3.10 16.74 -18.22
C SER A 131 -3.06 15.24 -18.43
N ILE A 132 -3.69 14.48 -17.52
CA ILE A 132 -3.87 13.04 -17.66
C ILE A 132 -5.34 12.73 -17.41
N LEU A 133 -6.08 12.48 -18.49
CA LEU A 133 -7.43 11.94 -18.42
C LEU A 133 -7.35 10.42 -18.24
N ASN A 134 -8.07 9.89 -17.27
CA ASN A 134 -8.29 8.45 -17.10
C ASN A 134 -9.80 8.21 -17.20
N LEU A 135 -10.23 7.43 -18.18
CA LEU A 135 -11.59 6.95 -18.34
C LEU A 135 -11.59 5.46 -17.98
N VAL A 136 -12.36 5.12 -16.94
CA VAL A 136 -12.32 3.80 -16.31
C VAL A 136 -13.68 3.13 -16.47
N ASP A 137 -13.68 1.92 -17.04
CA ASP A 137 -14.81 0.99 -16.97
C ASP A 137 -14.46 -0.04 -15.89
N LEU A 138 -15.27 -0.11 -14.82
CA LEU A 138 -15.03 -1.04 -13.72
C LEU A 138 -15.72 -2.38 -13.99
N ALA A 139 -15.15 -3.46 -13.44
CA ALA A 139 -15.82 -4.75 -13.35
C ALA A 139 -17.14 -4.64 -12.55
N GLY A 140 -18.03 -5.62 -12.74
CA GLY A 140 -19.32 -5.69 -12.06
C GLY A 140 -19.20 -5.61 -10.53
N SER A 141 -20.04 -4.79 -9.91
CA SER A 141 -20.09 -4.61 -8.45
C SER A 141 -20.98 -5.62 -7.74
N GLU A 142 -21.73 -6.43 -8.50
CA GLU A 142 -22.62 -7.46 -7.99
C GLU A 142 -21.87 -8.57 -7.26
N ARG A 143 -22.49 -9.09 -6.20
CA ARG A 143 -21.90 -10.17 -5.40
C ARG A 143 -22.01 -11.48 -6.16
N ILE A 144 -20.87 -11.98 -6.64
CA ILE A 144 -20.77 -13.36 -7.16
C ILE A 144 -21.36 -14.31 -6.10
N PRO A 145 -22.47 -15.03 -6.38
CA PRO A 145 -23.11 -15.87 -5.39
C PRO A 145 -22.18 -17.02 -4.99
N LYS A 146 -22.31 -17.51 -3.75
CA LYS A 146 -21.59 -18.69 -3.24
C LYS A 146 -22.10 -20.01 -3.86
N THR A 147 -22.28 -20.06 -5.17
CA THR A 147 -22.42 -21.34 -5.89
C THR A 147 -21.15 -22.14 -5.70
N GLY A 148 -21.26 -23.44 -5.41
CA GLY A 148 -20.13 -24.34 -5.15
C GLY A 148 -19.33 -24.68 -6.40
N ALA A 149 -18.71 -23.68 -7.03
CA ALA A 149 -17.87 -23.83 -8.21
C ALA A 149 -16.41 -24.09 -7.81
N ASP A 150 -15.79 -25.07 -8.47
CA ASP A 150 -14.50 -25.64 -8.06
C ASP A 150 -13.35 -24.62 -7.95
N GLY A 151 -12.32 -25.01 -7.20
CA GLY A 151 -11.37 -24.12 -6.54
C GLY A 151 -10.62 -23.10 -7.40
N VAL A 152 -10.62 -23.21 -8.73
CA VAL A 152 -10.12 -22.16 -9.64
C VAL A 152 -11.11 -21.00 -9.72
N ARG A 153 -12.41 -21.27 -9.92
CA ARG A 153 -13.46 -20.23 -10.03
C ARG A 153 -13.66 -19.50 -8.69
N LEU A 154 -13.53 -20.22 -7.57
CA LEU A 154 -13.54 -19.61 -6.23
C LEU A 154 -12.31 -18.69 -5.99
N LYS A 155 -11.13 -19.05 -6.51
CA LYS A 155 -9.92 -18.20 -6.46
C LYS A 155 -10.04 -16.98 -7.38
N GLU A 156 -10.57 -17.15 -8.59
CA GLU A 156 -10.82 -16.05 -9.56
C GLU A 156 -11.81 -15.02 -8.98
N GLY A 157 -12.99 -15.49 -8.54
CA GLY A 157 -14.04 -14.65 -7.97
C GLY A 157 -13.59 -13.84 -6.75
N LYS A 158 -12.66 -14.37 -5.96
CA LYS A 158 -12.04 -13.66 -4.83
C LYS A 158 -11.19 -12.47 -5.28
N HIS A 159 -10.46 -12.55 -6.38
CA HIS A 159 -9.57 -11.46 -6.84
C HIS A 159 -10.31 -10.34 -7.57
N ILE A 160 -11.38 -10.67 -8.30
CA ILE A 160 -12.25 -9.67 -8.94
C ILE A 160 -12.87 -8.79 -7.85
N ASN A 161 -13.57 -9.41 -6.88
CA ASN A 161 -14.17 -8.71 -5.73
C ASN A 161 -13.14 -7.99 -4.86
N LYS A 162 -11.91 -8.51 -4.72
CA LYS A 162 -10.82 -7.84 -3.96
C LYS A 162 -10.62 -6.41 -4.43
N SER A 163 -10.49 -6.18 -5.74
CA SER A 163 -10.21 -4.85 -6.30
C SER A 163 -11.28 -3.81 -5.94
N LEU A 164 -12.56 -4.16 -6.08
CA LEU A 164 -13.71 -3.30 -5.72
C LEU A 164 -13.91 -3.17 -4.21
N MET A 165 -13.65 -4.23 -3.44
CA MET A 165 -13.68 -4.18 -1.98
C MET A 165 -12.60 -3.22 -1.43
N ILE A 166 -11.38 -3.28 -1.96
CA ILE A 166 -10.30 -2.34 -1.59
C ILE A 166 -10.64 -0.91 -2.03
N LEU A 167 -11.23 -0.71 -3.23
CA LEU A 167 -11.74 0.59 -3.66
C LEU A 167 -12.80 1.16 -2.68
N GLY A 168 -13.76 0.32 -2.26
CA GLY A 168 -14.75 0.67 -1.23
C GLY A 168 -14.12 1.02 0.12
N ASN A 169 -13.11 0.26 0.55
CA ASN A 169 -12.38 0.51 1.82
C ASN A 169 -11.55 1.81 1.76
N VAL A 170 -10.92 2.10 0.62
CA VAL A 170 -10.21 3.37 0.37
C VAL A 170 -11.18 4.54 0.43
N ILE A 171 -12.32 4.46 -0.26
CA ILE A 171 -13.34 5.51 -0.25
C ILE A 171 -13.95 5.71 1.15
N ASN A 172 -14.20 4.63 1.91
CA ASN A 172 -14.69 4.74 3.29
C ASN A 172 -13.73 5.57 4.16
N LYS A 173 -12.46 5.16 4.22
CA LYS A 173 -11.41 5.87 4.98
C LYS A 173 -11.16 7.30 4.52
N LEU A 174 -11.38 7.61 3.24
CA LEU A 174 -11.27 8.98 2.72
C LEU A 174 -12.50 9.85 3.05
N SER A 175 -13.69 9.24 3.15
CA SER A 175 -14.94 9.91 3.54
C SER A 175 -15.02 10.21 5.05
N GLU A 176 -14.24 9.50 5.87
CA GLU A 176 -14.15 9.71 7.32
C GLU A 176 -13.39 11.01 7.65
N ASN A 177 -14.14 12.09 7.91
CA ASN A 177 -13.61 13.39 8.30
C ASN A 177 -13.19 13.45 9.78
N GLY A 178 -12.30 12.55 10.19
CA GLY A 178 -11.70 12.49 11.52
C GLY A 178 -10.27 13.07 11.58
N LYS A 179 -9.84 13.48 12.79
CA LYS A 179 -8.45 13.88 13.07
C LYS A 179 -7.44 12.71 12.94
N GLN A 180 -7.92 11.48 12.82
CA GLN A 180 -7.13 10.26 12.70
C GLN A 180 -7.26 9.66 11.29
N ARG A 181 -6.84 10.39 10.25
CA ARG A 181 -6.69 9.83 8.90
C ARG A 181 -5.49 8.87 8.88
N GLY A 182 -5.74 7.63 9.30
CA GLY A 182 -4.76 6.54 9.28
C GLY A 182 -4.39 6.09 7.86
N HIS A 183 -3.56 5.04 7.77
CA HIS A 183 -3.07 4.52 6.48
C HIS A 183 -4.22 4.13 5.53
N ILE A 184 -4.23 4.76 4.35
CA ILE A 184 -5.16 4.48 3.25
C ILE A 184 -4.57 3.34 2.40
N PRO A 185 -5.28 2.21 2.22
CA PRO A 185 -4.71 0.97 1.66
C PRO A 185 -4.63 0.95 0.13
N TYR A 186 -4.08 2.01 -0.50
CA TYR A 186 -3.97 2.07 -1.96
C TYR A 186 -3.18 0.91 -2.57
N ARG A 187 -2.19 0.39 -1.82
CA ARG A 187 -1.29 -0.70 -2.25
C ARG A 187 -1.95 -2.09 -2.24
N ASP A 188 -3.11 -2.24 -1.63
CA ASP A 188 -3.75 -3.54 -1.42
C ASP A 188 -4.38 -4.07 -2.72
N SER A 189 -4.67 -3.20 -3.71
CA SER A 189 -5.06 -3.57 -5.08
C SER A 189 -4.30 -2.77 -6.14
N LYS A 190 -4.01 -3.38 -7.30
CA LYS A 190 -3.45 -2.68 -8.47
C LYS A 190 -4.33 -1.49 -8.90
N LEU A 191 -5.65 -1.67 -8.88
CA LEU A 191 -6.64 -0.66 -9.27
C LEU A 191 -6.53 0.60 -8.41
N THR A 192 -6.60 0.44 -7.08
CA THR A 192 -6.49 1.57 -6.14
C THR A 192 -5.11 2.21 -6.12
N ARG A 193 -4.07 1.47 -6.50
CA ARG A 193 -2.71 2.01 -6.62
C ARG A 193 -2.56 2.90 -7.86
N ILE A 194 -3.11 2.48 -9.01
CA ILE A 194 -3.13 3.30 -10.24
C ILE A 194 -4.04 4.52 -10.08
N LEU A 195 -5.19 4.36 -9.41
CA LEU A 195 -6.16 5.44 -9.15
C LEU A 195 -5.85 6.27 -7.88
N GLN A 196 -4.65 6.15 -7.30
CA GLN A 196 -4.24 6.88 -6.09
C GLN A 196 -4.26 8.41 -6.27
N SER A 197 -4.06 8.93 -7.48
CA SER A 197 -4.24 10.36 -7.78
C SER A 197 -5.71 10.78 -7.87
N ALA A 198 -6.58 9.88 -8.34
CA ALA A 198 -8.01 10.09 -8.50
C ALA A 198 -8.78 10.08 -7.17
N LEU A 199 -8.24 9.44 -6.14
CA LEU A 199 -8.88 9.22 -4.84
C LEU A 199 -8.12 9.98 -3.75
N GLY A 200 -8.60 11.17 -3.36
CA GLY A 200 -7.95 12.02 -2.35
C GLY A 200 -6.65 12.71 -2.80
N GLY A 201 -6.27 12.60 -4.07
CA GLY A 201 -5.02 13.13 -4.64
C GLY A 201 -5.19 14.36 -5.53
N ASN A 202 -4.20 14.60 -6.40
CA ASN A 202 -4.24 15.63 -7.42
C ASN A 202 -4.98 15.12 -8.68
N ALA A 203 -6.31 15.21 -8.66
CA ALA A 203 -7.17 14.98 -9.82
C ALA A 203 -8.55 15.63 -9.63
N LYS A 204 -9.20 16.00 -10.74
CA LYS A 204 -10.65 16.19 -10.77
C LYS A 204 -11.31 14.85 -11.08
N THR A 205 -12.07 14.31 -10.15
CA THR A 205 -12.67 12.97 -10.26
C THR A 205 -14.18 13.07 -10.27
N SER A 206 -14.81 12.43 -11.26
CA SER A 206 -16.26 12.20 -11.32
C SER A 206 -16.50 10.70 -11.32
N ILE A 207 -17.48 10.24 -10.54
CA ILE A 207 -17.86 8.82 -10.46
C ILE A 207 -19.30 8.71 -10.95
N ILE A 208 -19.52 7.82 -11.92
CA ILE A 208 -20.84 7.56 -12.49
C ILE A 208 -21.31 6.21 -11.95
N CYS A 209 -22.39 6.23 -11.18
CA CYS A 209 -22.98 5.02 -10.61
C CYS A 209 -24.19 4.62 -11.45
N THR A 210 -24.04 3.58 -12.26
CA THR A 210 -25.15 2.91 -12.98
C THR A 210 -25.94 2.03 -12.01
N ALA A 211 -27.26 2.06 -12.09
CA ALA A 211 -28.16 1.25 -11.26
C ALA A 211 -29.29 0.68 -12.11
N ALA A 212 -29.74 -0.52 -11.76
CA ALA A 212 -30.86 -1.20 -12.42
C ALA A 212 -32.18 -0.86 -11.70
N PRO A 213 -33.24 -0.45 -12.41
CA PRO A 213 -34.52 -0.07 -11.81
C PRO A 213 -35.40 -1.25 -11.38
N GLU A 214 -35.09 -2.48 -11.79
CA GLU A 214 -35.88 -3.67 -11.52
C GLU A 214 -35.77 -4.12 -10.05
N GLU A 215 -36.89 -4.56 -9.46
CA GLU A 215 -36.97 -4.98 -8.06
C GLU A 215 -36.00 -6.13 -7.71
N ILE A 216 -35.73 -7.03 -8.66
CA ILE A 216 -34.75 -8.13 -8.53
C ILE A 216 -33.31 -7.65 -8.29
N HIS A 217 -33.01 -6.37 -8.51
CA HIS A 217 -31.69 -5.76 -8.33
C HIS A 217 -31.63 -4.76 -7.17
N ILE A 218 -32.69 -4.65 -6.36
CA ILE A 218 -32.83 -3.61 -5.33
C ILE A 218 -31.66 -3.54 -4.33
N GLU A 219 -31.11 -4.67 -3.88
CA GLU A 219 -29.99 -4.67 -2.92
C GLU A 219 -28.65 -4.28 -3.54
N GLU A 220 -28.40 -4.58 -4.82
CA GLU A 220 -27.17 -4.15 -5.51
C GLU A 220 -27.26 -2.68 -5.94
N THR A 221 -28.44 -2.22 -6.37
CA THR A 221 -28.75 -0.79 -6.55
C THR A 221 -28.59 -0.02 -5.24
N ARG A 222 -29.07 -0.56 -4.11
CA ARG A 222 -28.89 0.01 -2.76
C ARG A 222 -27.40 0.07 -2.37
N GLY A 223 -26.63 -0.99 -2.60
CA GLY A 223 -25.19 -1.03 -2.35
C GLY A 223 -24.43 0.03 -3.17
N THR A 224 -24.79 0.17 -4.45
CA THR A 224 -24.25 1.17 -5.37
C THR A 224 -24.55 2.61 -4.91
N LEU A 225 -25.77 2.89 -4.43
CA LEU A 225 -26.13 4.20 -3.88
C LEU A 225 -25.42 4.50 -2.54
N GLN A 226 -25.20 3.48 -1.69
CA GLN A 226 -24.41 3.61 -0.47
C GLN A 226 -22.91 3.83 -0.74
N PHE A 227 -22.38 3.28 -1.83
CA PHE A 227 -21.04 3.59 -2.33
C PHE A 227 -20.97 5.05 -2.83
N ALA A 228 -21.92 5.46 -3.69
CA ALA A 228 -22.00 6.82 -4.22
C ALA A 228 -22.08 7.89 -3.11
N SER A 229 -22.89 7.65 -2.08
CA SER A 229 -23.05 8.55 -0.93
C SER A 229 -21.74 8.78 -0.17
N ARG A 230 -20.93 7.73 0.03
CA ARG A 230 -19.59 7.85 0.65
C ARG A 230 -18.57 8.48 -0.29
N ALA A 231 -18.58 8.09 -1.57
CA ALA A 231 -17.68 8.64 -2.58
C ALA A 231 -17.83 10.16 -2.75
N LYS A 232 -19.07 10.68 -2.65
CA LYS A 232 -19.38 12.12 -2.67
C LYS A 232 -18.71 12.92 -1.54
N CYS A 233 -18.32 12.28 -0.44
CA CYS A 233 -17.65 12.93 0.69
C CYS A 233 -16.11 12.94 0.55
N VAL A 234 -15.54 12.28 -0.47
CA VAL A 234 -14.10 12.30 -0.74
C VAL A 234 -13.71 13.64 -1.38
N SER A 235 -12.71 14.30 -0.80
CA SER A 235 -12.20 15.58 -1.28
C SER A 235 -10.80 15.45 -1.87
N ASN A 236 -10.61 15.98 -3.09
CA ASN A 236 -9.35 15.95 -3.84
C ASN A 236 -8.69 17.33 -3.87
N CYS A 237 -7.37 17.36 -3.96
CA CYS A 237 -6.56 18.58 -4.03
C CYS A 237 -6.00 18.78 -5.44
N ALA A 238 -6.87 19.08 -6.40
CA ALA A 238 -6.49 19.28 -7.81
C ALA A 238 -5.63 20.55 -8.00
N GLN A 239 -4.52 20.41 -8.71
CA GLN A 239 -3.55 21.45 -9.05
C GLN A 239 -3.23 21.42 -10.55
N VAL A 240 -2.68 22.50 -11.10
CA VAL A 240 -2.24 22.54 -12.51
C VAL A 240 -0.83 21.95 -12.59
N ASN A 241 -0.65 20.87 -13.35
CA ASN A 241 0.68 20.29 -13.55
C ASN A 241 1.43 21.09 -14.63
N GLU A 242 2.42 21.88 -14.21
CA GLU A 242 3.30 22.64 -15.11
C GLU A 242 4.73 22.11 -15.00
N ILE A 243 5.20 21.44 -16.05
CA ILE A 243 6.60 21.04 -16.18
C ILE A 243 7.37 22.23 -16.74
N LEU A 244 8.14 22.90 -15.87
CA LEU A 244 9.15 23.86 -16.30
C LEU A 244 10.32 23.07 -16.91
N THR A 245 10.60 23.29 -18.20
CA THR A 245 11.85 22.80 -18.81
C THR A 245 13.05 23.44 -18.10
N ASP A 246 14.22 22.78 -18.04
CA ASP A 246 15.41 23.35 -17.38
C ASP A 246 15.75 24.76 -17.92
N ALA A 247 15.58 24.96 -19.23
CA ALA A 247 15.74 26.27 -19.87
C ALA A 247 14.71 27.30 -19.37
N ALA A 248 13.45 26.92 -19.20
CA ALA A 248 12.41 27.79 -18.64
C ALA A 248 12.61 28.07 -17.15
N LEU A 249 13.03 27.07 -16.37
CA LEU A 249 13.36 27.19 -14.94
C LEU A 249 14.53 28.17 -14.75
N LEU A 250 15.63 27.97 -15.48
CA LEU A 250 16.78 28.87 -15.48
C LEU A 250 16.43 30.28 -15.98
N LYS A 251 15.54 30.42 -16.98
CA LYS A 251 15.07 31.73 -17.47
C LYS A 251 14.20 32.44 -16.42
N ARG A 252 13.30 31.71 -15.75
CA ARG A 252 12.44 32.22 -14.67
C ARG A 252 13.28 32.66 -13.47
N GLN A 253 14.20 31.81 -13.01
CA GLN A 253 15.14 32.14 -11.93
C GLN A 253 16.01 33.36 -12.27
N LYS A 254 16.50 33.50 -13.51
CA LYS A 254 17.25 34.69 -13.93
C LYS A 254 16.40 35.96 -13.87
N LEU A 255 15.19 35.93 -14.41
CA LEU A 255 14.26 37.08 -14.38
C LEU A 255 13.85 37.43 -12.94
N GLU A 256 13.64 36.44 -12.08
CA GLU A 256 13.34 36.63 -10.65
C GLU A 256 14.54 37.22 -9.91
N ILE A 257 15.76 36.78 -10.19
CA ILE A 257 17.00 37.39 -9.67
C ILE A 257 17.16 38.83 -10.16
N GLU A 258 16.84 39.14 -11.42
CA GLU A 258 16.88 40.52 -11.95
C GLU A 258 15.80 41.41 -11.35
N GLU A 259 14.58 40.90 -11.14
CA GLU A 259 13.48 41.64 -10.50
C GLU A 259 13.79 41.88 -9.00
N LEU A 260 14.32 40.89 -8.30
CA LEU A 260 14.78 41.03 -6.91
C LEU A 260 15.95 42.02 -6.81
N ARG A 261 16.94 41.96 -7.71
CA ARG A 261 18.02 42.97 -7.79
C ARG A 261 17.47 44.38 -8.04
N LYS A 262 16.49 44.52 -8.92
CA LYS A 262 15.84 45.81 -9.20
C LYS A 262 15.03 46.34 -8.01
N LYS A 263 14.39 45.45 -7.24
CA LYS A 263 13.72 45.80 -5.97
C LYS A 263 14.73 46.21 -4.88
N LEU A 264 15.85 45.51 -4.77
CA LEU A 264 16.96 45.85 -3.86
C LEU A 264 17.59 47.22 -4.21
N GLN A 265 17.83 47.50 -5.49
CA GLN A 265 18.27 48.82 -5.96
C GLN A 265 17.26 49.94 -5.67
N GLY A 266 15.97 49.61 -5.53
CA GLY A 266 14.91 50.56 -5.19
C GLY A 266 14.75 50.85 -3.70
N SER A 267 15.44 50.15 -2.80
CA SER A 267 15.31 50.34 -1.34
C SER A 267 16.51 49.81 -0.56
N HIS A 268 17.25 50.71 0.12
CA HIS A 268 18.33 50.39 1.06
C HIS A 268 19.52 49.60 0.49
N SER A 269 19.91 49.86 -0.76
CA SER A 269 21.01 49.12 -1.44
C SER A 269 22.31 49.06 -0.62
N GLU A 270 22.75 50.16 0.00
CA GLU A 270 24.04 50.21 0.72
C GLU A 270 23.99 49.51 2.09
N ASP A 271 22.95 49.77 2.90
CA ASP A 271 22.76 49.12 4.21
C ASP A 271 22.57 47.60 4.06
N LEU A 272 21.81 47.18 3.04
CA LEU A 272 21.45 45.79 2.84
C LEU A 272 22.57 44.97 2.18
N GLU A 273 23.37 45.56 1.29
CA GLU A 273 24.61 44.90 0.85
C GLU A 273 25.60 44.74 2.01
N GLN A 274 25.76 45.73 2.88
CA GLN A 274 26.57 45.57 4.09
C GLN A 274 26.01 44.49 5.02
N LEU A 275 24.70 44.41 5.22
CA LEU A 275 24.07 43.38 6.06
C LEU A 275 24.24 41.97 5.47
N ILE A 276 24.08 41.80 4.14
CA ILE A 276 24.28 40.52 3.45
C ILE A 276 25.76 40.10 3.49
N LEU A 277 26.69 41.03 3.27
CA LEU A 277 28.13 40.76 3.39
C LEU A 277 28.51 40.38 4.82
N LYS A 278 27.93 41.04 5.83
CA LYS A 278 28.13 40.72 7.24
C LYS A 278 27.58 39.33 7.58
N GLN A 279 26.32 39.04 7.26
CA GLN A 279 25.71 37.73 7.49
C GLN A 279 26.48 36.60 6.79
N ARG A 280 26.99 36.84 5.57
CA ARG A 280 27.83 35.87 4.85
C ARG A 280 29.17 35.62 5.55
N ASN A 281 29.81 36.65 6.08
CA ASN A 281 31.05 36.51 6.84
C ASN A 281 30.83 35.84 8.20
N ASP A 282 29.74 36.19 8.91
CA ASP A 282 29.35 35.56 10.17
C ASP A 282 29.04 34.07 9.97
N MET A 283 28.29 33.71 8.92
CA MET A 283 27.99 32.32 8.54
C MET A 283 29.26 31.52 8.23
N HIS A 284 30.15 32.07 7.41
CA HIS A 284 31.43 31.42 7.07
C HIS A 284 32.34 31.26 8.30
N LYS A 285 32.30 32.21 9.26
CA LYS A 285 32.98 32.08 10.55
C LYS A 285 32.39 30.96 11.40
N SER A 286 31.06 30.85 11.46
CA SER A 286 30.40 29.73 12.16
C SER A 286 30.67 28.37 11.53
N GLU A 287 30.83 28.28 10.21
CA GLU A 287 31.30 27.02 9.57
C GLU A 287 32.73 26.67 9.98
N LEU A 288 33.65 27.63 9.97
CA LEU A 288 35.04 27.42 10.42
C LEU A 288 35.13 27.04 11.90
N GLU A 289 34.29 27.61 12.76
CA GLU A 289 34.17 27.24 14.18
C GLU A 289 33.56 25.83 14.35
N ARG A 290 32.55 25.47 13.54
CA ARG A 290 31.94 24.13 13.52
C ARG A 290 32.93 23.05 13.04
N ASP A 291 33.70 23.31 12.00
CA ASP A 291 34.71 22.37 11.48
C ASP A 291 35.90 22.23 12.45
N ARG A 292 36.30 23.32 13.12
CA ARG A 292 37.30 23.26 14.21
C ARG A 292 36.82 22.38 15.37
N LEU A 293 35.59 22.60 15.85
CA LEU A 293 35.00 21.77 16.92
C LEU A 293 34.85 20.30 16.49
N ALA A 294 34.59 20.03 15.21
CA ALA A 294 34.53 18.66 14.70
C ALA A 294 35.90 17.96 14.73
N MET A 295 37.00 18.66 14.39
CA MET A 295 38.35 18.13 14.52
C MET A 295 38.74 17.89 15.99
N GLU A 296 38.43 18.83 16.87
CA GLU A 296 38.73 18.74 18.32
C GLU A 296 37.98 17.54 18.96
N LEU A 297 36.73 17.31 18.57
CA LEU A 297 35.96 16.12 18.98
C LEU A 297 36.52 14.81 18.39
N GLU A 298 37.10 14.82 17.20
CA GLU A 298 37.74 13.63 16.61
C GLU A 298 39.08 13.31 17.30
N GLU A 299 39.87 14.32 17.67
CA GLU A 299 41.07 14.15 18.48
C GLU A 299 40.74 13.62 19.89
N GLU A 300 39.69 14.15 20.54
CA GLU A 300 39.21 13.62 21.83
C GLU A 300 38.78 12.15 21.71
N ARG A 301 38.06 11.78 20.63
CA ARG A 301 37.69 10.37 20.37
C ARG A 301 38.92 9.47 20.21
N ARG A 302 39.91 9.87 19.41
CA ARG A 302 41.15 9.10 19.22
C ARG A 302 41.97 8.98 20.52
N LEU A 303 41.99 10.02 21.35
CA LEU A 303 42.59 9.98 22.69
C LEU A 303 41.84 9.02 23.61
N ARG A 304 40.51 9.02 23.56
CA ARG A 304 39.67 8.09 24.33
C ARG A 304 39.85 6.64 23.89
N GLU A 305 39.81 6.36 22.59
CA GLU A 305 40.06 5.03 22.01
C GLU A 305 41.45 4.50 22.38
N THR A 306 42.48 5.33 22.33
CA THR A 306 43.85 4.93 22.72
C THR A 306 44.00 4.72 24.23
N LEU A 307 43.29 5.50 25.07
CA LEU A 307 43.21 5.26 26.52
C LEU A 307 42.45 3.96 26.84
N GLU A 308 41.31 3.71 26.21
CA GLU A 308 40.52 2.48 26.38
C GLU A 308 41.31 1.25 25.91
N HIS A 309 42.02 1.33 24.79
CA HIS A 309 42.95 0.27 24.34
C HIS A 309 44.12 0.07 25.33
N ARG A 310 44.63 1.13 25.96
CA ARG A 310 45.66 1.02 27.02
C ARG A 310 45.11 0.30 28.26
N LEU A 311 43.92 0.67 28.70
CA LEU A 311 43.23 0.05 29.84
C LEU A 311 42.86 -1.42 29.58
N ALA A 312 42.41 -1.74 28.36
CA ALA A 312 42.17 -3.12 27.95
C ALA A 312 43.46 -3.96 28.00
N LYS A 313 44.57 -3.44 27.45
CA LYS A 313 45.88 -4.10 27.54
C LYS A 313 46.36 -4.27 28.98
N GLN A 314 46.14 -3.28 29.84
CA GLN A 314 46.51 -3.34 31.26
C GLN A 314 45.65 -4.35 32.05
N LYS A 315 44.35 -4.46 31.76
CA LYS A 315 43.47 -5.52 32.30
C LYS A 315 43.90 -6.91 31.86
N MET A 316 44.29 -7.08 30.59
CA MET A 316 44.84 -8.35 30.09
C MET A 316 46.13 -8.75 30.82
N SER A 317 47.01 -7.79 31.14
CA SER A 317 48.19 -8.05 31.97
C SER A 317 47.87 -8.34 33.44
N GLN A 318 46.84 -7.70 34.03
CA GLN A 318 46.42 -8.00 35.40
C GLN A 318 45.78 -9.40 35.51
N ASN A 319 44.97 -9.82 34.53
CA ASN A 319 44.43 -11.19 34.48
C ASN A 319 45.52 -12.27 34.33
N HIS A 320 46.71 -11.92 33.84
CA HIS A 320 47.83 -12.86 33.77
C HIS A 320 48.65 -12.94 35.07
N ASN A 321 48.50 -11.95 35.97
CA ASN A 321 49.25 -11.85 37.22
C ASN A 321 48.42 -12.18 38.48
N ASN A 322 47.12 -12.45 38.33
CA ASN A 322 46.20 -12.82 39.44
C ASN A 322 45.81 -14.32 39.44
N THR A 323 46.57 -15.17 38.75
CA THR A 323 46.40 -16.64 38.78
C THR A 323 47.43 -17.28 39.71
N ASP A 324 47.48 -16.85 40.97
CA ASP A 324 48.09 -17.58 42.08
C ASP A 324 47.68 -16.99 43.44
N ILE A 325 47.80 -17.79 44.51
CA ILE A 325 47.48 -17.49 45.93
C ILE A 325 45.98 -17.57 46.34
N SER A 326 45.63 -18.76 46.83
CA SER A 326 44.85 -19.13 48.04
C SER A 326 43.80 -18.14 48.63
N VAL A 327 42.52 -18.46 48.84
CA VAL A 327 41.84 -19.59 49.56
C VAL A 327 41.77 -19.38 51.10
N GLU A 328 40.63 -19.79 51.69
CA GLU A 328 40.20 -19.75 53.13
C GLU A 328 39.48 -18.47 53.62
N GLN A 329 38.52 -18.47 54.57
CA GLN A 329 37.59 -19.49 55.15
C GLN A 329 36.47 -18.77 55.98
N PHE A 330 35.29 -19.40 56.18
CA PHE A 330 34.21 -19.15 57.21
C PHE A 330 33.66 -17.70 57.45
N ALA A 331 32.34 -17.43 57.60
CA ALA A 331 31.36 -17.75 58.67
C ALA A 331 31.73 -17.11 60.05
N ASP A 332 30.83 -16.51 60.87
CA ASP A 332 29.35 -16.51 60.93
C ASP A 332 28.76 -15.29 61.74
N SER A 333 27.43 -15.15 61.78
CA SER A 333 26.57 -14.59 62.86
C SER A 333 26.45 -13.06 63.18
N SER A 334 25.27 -12.52 62.80
CA SER A 334 24.25 -11.85 63.66
C SER A 334 24.40 -10.44 64.29
N GLN A 335 23.39 -9.59 63.96
CA GLN A 335 22.56 -8.71 64.84
C GLN A 335 22.92 -7.24 65.21
N LEU A 336 21.82 -6.46 65.33
CA LEU A 336 21.54 -5.14 65.94
C LEU A 336 22.03 -3.78 65.34
N ASP A 337 21.17 -3.19 64.49
CA ASP A 337 20.31 -1.98 64.75
C ASP A 337 20.87 -0.51 64.82
N VAL A 338 19.94 0.46 64.65
CA VAL A 338 19.97 1.93 64.96
C VAL A 338 20.49 2.97 63.92
N LEU A 339 19.52 3.57 63.20
CA LEU A 339 19.34 5.01 62.81
C LEU A 339 20.49 5.87 62.17
N LYS A 340 20.32 6.33 60.90
CA LYS A 340 19.86 7.71 60.50
C LYS A 340 20.02 8.07 59.00
N THR A 341 19.32 9.14 58.58
CA THR A 341 19.34 9.86 57.28
C THR A 341 19.80 11.33 57.49
N PRO A 342 19.76 12.29 56.54
CA PRO A 342 19.50 12.27 55.08
C PRO A 342 20.53 13.06 54.22
N ASP A 343 20.31 13.13 52.90
CA ASP A 343 21.04 14.01 51.95
C ASP A 343 20.22 15.25 51.51
N SER A 344 20.86 16.33 51.01
CA SER A 344 20.17 17.63 50.84
C SER A 344 20.78 18.67 49.86
N LYS A 345 20.00 18.98 48.79
CA LYS A 345 19.85 20.32 48.12
C LYS A 345 21.07 20.85 47.30
N ARG A 346 20.94 21.80 46.36
CA ARG A 346 19.77 22.61 45.89
C ARG A 346 19.88 23.04 44.41
N THR A 347 18.77 23.61 43.93
CA THR A 347 18.54 24.38 42.69
C THR A 347 19.27 25.75 42.68
N PRO A 348 19.16 26.56 41.61
CA PRO A 348 17.99 27.45 41.42
C PRO A 348 17.41 27.44 39.98
N ASP A 349 16.24 28.01 39.67
CA ASP A 349 14.94 28.01 40.38
C ASP A 349 13.86 28.68 39.48
N GLY A 350 12.62 28.19 39.53
CA GLY A 350 11.43 28.90 39.00
C GLY A 350 11.05 28.70 37.52
N PHE A 351 9.99 29.36 37.02
CA PHE A 351 9.02 30.18 37.77
C PHE A 351 7.59 30.20 37.19
N VAL A 352 6.61 30.02 38.10
CA VAL A 352 5.26 30.66 38.21
C VAL A 352 4.85 31.61 37.06
N ALA A 353 3.65 31.54 36.46
CA ALA A 353 2.34 30.97 36.85
C ALA A 353 1.62 30.26 35.65
N SER A 354 0.36 29.79 35.67
CA SER A 354 -0.76 29.90 36.64
C SER A 354 -1.75 28.71 36.54
N ARG A 355 -2.96 28.83 37.10
CA ARG A 355 -4.07 27.85 37.09
C ARG A 355 -5.45 28.52 36.99
N SER A 356 -6.44 27.76 36.52
CA SER A 356 -7.75 27.70 37.17
C SER A 356 -8.23 26.24 37.22
N HIS A 357 -9.13 25.91 38.15
CA HIS A 357 -9.62 24.55 38.41
C HIS A 357 -11.15 24.58 38.49
N TYR A 358 -11.80 23.51 38.04
CA TYR A 358 -12.95 22.94 38.74
C TYR A 358 -12.80 21.41 38.79
N LEU A 359 -13.55 20.78 39.70
CA LEU A 359 -13.30 19.43 40.21
C LEU A 359 -14.57 18.56 40.12
N LYS A 360 -14.37 17.27 40.41
CA LYS A 360 -15.37 16.21 40.66
C LYS A 360 -15.95 15.55 39.41
N ASP A 361 -16.27 14.27 39.35
CA ASP A 361 -16.09 13.00 40.12
C ASP A 361 -17.03 12.06 39.31
N ALA A 362 -16.88 10.75 39.05
CA ALA A 362 -15.82 9.74 39.13
C ALA A 362 -16.27 8.57 38.17
N GLU A 363 -15.63 7.43 37.90
CA GLU A 363 -14.37 6.81 38.33
C GLU A 363 -13.96 5.65 37.35
N PHE A 364 -12.93 4.86 37.71
CA PHE A 364 -12.53 3.52 37.23
C PHE A 364 -12.56 3.11 35.73
N CYS A 365 -11.39 3.28 35.09
CA CYS A 365 -10.54 2.26 34.43
C CYS A 365 -10.92 0.76 34.55
N PRO A 366 -10.51 -0.14 33.60
CA PRO A 366 -9.12 -0.22 33.13
C PRO A 366 -8.82 -0.54 31.64
N ILE A 367 -7.53 -0.37 31.32
CA ILE A 367 -6.82 -0.80 30.10
C ILE A 367 -6.46 -2.29 30.21
N PRO A 368 -6.40 -3.03 29.08
CA PRO A 368 -5.37 -4.05 28.89
C PRO A 368 -4.46 -3.74 27.69
N GLU A 369 -3.15 -3.79 27.91
CA GLU A 369 -2.16 -3.90 26.83
C GLU A 369 -1.93 -5.39 26.49
N ASN A 370 -2.07 -5.79 25.23
CA ASN A 370 -1.11 -6.70 24.62
C ASN A 370 -1.17 -6.71 23.08
N LEU A 371 -0.12 -7.25 22.46
CA LEU A 371 -0.05 -7.46 21.01
C LEU A 371 -0.95 -8.61 20.55
N GLY A 372 -1.56 -8.46 19.38
CA GLY A 372 -2.64 -9.32 18.90
C GLY A 372 -2.20 -10.54 18.08
N SER A 373 -3.20 -11.36 17.70
CA SER A 373 -3.10 -12.39 16.68
C SER A 373 -4.49 -12.81 16.20
N VAL A 374 -4.68 -12.86 14.87
CA VAL A 374 -5.82 -13.50 14.17
C VAL A 374 -7.21 -12.86 14.41
N ALA A 375 -8.15 -13.14 13.50
CA ALA A 375 -9.43 -12.46 13.35
C ALA A 375 -10.57 -13.12 14.17
N ASP A 376 -11.54 -12.29 14.57
CA ASP A 376 -12.86 -12.69 15.10
C ASP A 376 -13.99 -12.12 14.24
N GLU A 377 -15.10 -12.88 14.10
CA GLU A 377 -16.29 -12.44 13.34
C GLU A 377 -17.23 -11.53 14.15
N ASP A 378 -17.04 -11.43 15.48
CA ASP A 378 -17.91 -10.71 16.42
C ASP A 378 -18.08 -9.21 16.13
N LEU A 379 -17.16 -8.60 15.38
CA LEU A 379 -17.30 -7.20 14.95
C LEU A 379 -18.53 -7.00 14.03
N TRP A 380 -19.00 -8.05 13.35
CA TRP A 380 -20.20 -8.00 12.51
C TRP A 380 -21.49 -8.09 13.35
N MET A 381 -21.49 -8.90 14.43
CA MET A 381 -22.60 -8.99 15.38
C MET A 381 -22.90 -7.63 16.03
N GLN A 382 -21.86 -6.92 16.48
CA GLN A 382 -22.02 -5.66 17.24
C GLN A 382 -22.54 -4.46 16.41
N LEU A 383 -22.49 -4.53 15.07
CA LEU A 383 -22.92 -3.43 14.20
C LEU A 383 -24.42 -3.39 13.93
N ASN A 384 -25.13 -4.51 14.01
CA ASN A 384 -26.56 -4.60 13.69
C ASN A 384 -27.45 -4.38 14.91
N LYS A 385 -27.64 -3.11 15.29
CA LYS A 385 -28.52 -2.71 16.41
C LYS A 385 -30.01 -2.94 16.12
N GLY A 386 -30.48 -4.15 16.44
CA GLY A 386 -31.86 -4.38 16.86
C GLY A 386 -32.91 -4.56 15.76
N CYS A 387 -32.91 -5.73 15.12
CA CYS A 387 -34.15 -6.38 14.69
C CYS A 387 -34.25 -7.73 15.40
N ILE A 388 -35.21 -7.87 16.31
CA ILE A 388 -35.52 -9.15 16.96
C ILE A 388 -36.45 -9.91 16.01
N THR A 389 -36.01 -11.06 15.52
CA THR A 389 -36.93 -12.08 15.00
C THR A 389 -37.58 -12.78 16.18
N ASP A 390 -38.90 -12.75 16.23
CA ASP A 390 -39.69 -13.33 17.31
C ASP A 390 -39.42 -14.85 17.43
N LEU A 391 -39.20 -15.34 18.65
CA LEU A 391 -38.72 -16.72 18.89
C LEU A 391 -39.83 -17.67 19.35
N ASP A 392 -41.06 -17.17 19.49
CA ASP A 392 -42.23 -17.91 20.01
C ASP A 392 -42.98 -18.73 18.93
N MET A 393 -42.29 -19.15 17.85
CA MET A 393 -42.84 -20.04 16.81
C MET A 393 -42.19 -21.44 16.76
N LEU A 394 -41.60 -21.89 17.87
CA LEU A 394 -41.13 -23.26 18.06
C LEU A 394 -41.71 -23.88 19.35
N GLU A 395 -42.98 -24.26 19.31
CA GLU A 395 -43.62 -25.01 20.39
C GLU A 395 -43.06 -26.44 20.53
N MET A 396 -42.05 -26.56 21.39
CA MET A 396 -41.96 -27.56 22.46
C MET A 396 -42.30 -29.03 22.11
N THR A 397 -41.27 -29.82 21.76
CA THR A 397 -41.30 -31.25 22.06
C THR A 397 -41.11 -31.46 23.56
N SER A 398 -42.13 -31.93 24.28
CA SER A 398 -42.13 -32.04 25.75
C SER A 398 -41.30 -33.20 26.30
N ASP A 399 -40.66 -33.00 27.45
CA ASP A 399 -39.82 -33.98 28.15
C ASP A 399 -40.55 -35.28 28.56
N PHE A 400 -39.80 -36.39 28.56
CA PHE A 400 -40.21 -37.64 29.20
C PHE A 400 -40.31 -37.48 30.72
N LYS A 401 -41.50 -37.75 31.29
CA LYS A 401 -41.68 -38.03 32.73
C LYS A 401 -42.67 -39.18 32.93
N CYS A 402 -42.22 -40.23 33.62
CA CYS A 402 -43.10 -41.31 34.05
C CYS A 402 -44.02 -40.85 35.20
N PRO A 403 -45.27 -41.36 35.29
CA PRO A 403 -46.25 -40.90 36.27
C PRO A 403 -46.16 -41.64 37.62
N PRO A 404 -46.63 -41.01 38.73
CA PRO A 404 -47.09 -41.73 39.92
C PRO A 404 -48.50 -42.32 39.72
N SER A 405 -48.97 -43.09 40.72
CA SER A 405 -50.23 -43.85 40.72
C SER A 405 -51.51 -42.98 40.77
N PRO A 406 -52.69 -43.53 40.36
CA PRO A 406 -53.91 -42.76 40.16
C PRO A 406 -54.78 -42.59 41.42
N GLU A 407 -55.62 -41.56 41.40
CA GLU A 407 -56.87 -41.44 42.17
C GLU A 407 -58.02 -41.07 41.21
N ASP A 408 -59.26 -41.34 41.61
CA ASP A 408 -60.43 -41.37 40.71
C ASP A 408 -60.93 -40.00 40.22
N THR A 409 -61.29 -39.91 38.94
CA THR A 409 -62.66 -39.47 38.58
C THR A 409 -63.08 -39.91 37.17
N THR A 410 -64.37 -40.21 37.01
CA THR A 410 -64.95 -40.78 35.79
C THR A 410 -65.21 -39.76 34.68
N ALA A 411 -64.82 -40.11 33.45
CA ALA A 411 -65.36 -39.53 32.21
C ALA A 411 -65.66 -40.66 31.22
N VAL A 412 -66.79 -40.58 30.50
CA VAL A 412 -67.35 -41.72 29.75
C VAL A 412 -66.76 -41.82 28.34
N VAL A 413 -66.23 -43.00 28.00
CA VAL A 413 -65.82 -43.38 26.64
C VAL A 413 -67.03 -43.97 25.89
N PRO A 414 -67.34 -43.51 24.66
CA PRO A 414 -68.23 -44.22 23.75
C PRO A 414 -67.45 -45.10 22.76
N LEU A 415 -67.93 -46.34 22.58
CA LEU A 415 -67.65 -47.26 21.46
C LEU A 415 -66.22 -47.82 21.34
N GLU A 416 -66.08 -49.12 21.60
CA GLU A 416 -64.88 -49.90 21.31
C GLU A 416 -64.68 -50.04 19.79
N GLU A 417 -63.50 -49.66 19.29
CA GLU A 417 -63.10 -50.04 17.93
C GLU A 417 -62.85 -51.56 17.87
N PRO A 418 -63.31 -52.29 16.83
CA PRO A 418 -63.10 -53.73 16.72
C PRO A 418 -61.62 -54.09 16.79
N ILE A 419 -61.29 -55.19 17.47
CA ILE A 419 -59.90 -55.62 17.71
C ILE A 419 -59.13 -55.76 16.38
N ASP A 420 -59.75 -56.31 15.33
CA ASP A 420 -59.18 -56.37 13.97
C ASP A 420 -58.75 -54.99 13.44
N VAL A 421 -59.56 -53.95 13.64
CA VAL A 421 -59.24 -52.59 13.15
C VAL A 421 -58.08 -51.99 13.93
N ARG A 422 -57.86 -52.38 15.19
CA ARG A 422 -56.67 -51.99 15.96
C ARG A 422 -55.44 -52.81 15.57
N CYS A 423 -55.59 -54.12 15.33
CA CYS A 423 -54.52 -54.98 14.83
C CYS A 423 -54.03 -54.52 13.45
N LEU A 424 -54.92 -54.28 12.49
CA LEU A 424 -54.58 -53.87 11.13
C LEU A 424 -53.85 -52.51 11.08
N ARG A 425 -54.20 -51.58 11.98
CA ARG A 425 -53.46 -50.30 12.15
C ARG A 425 -52.08 -50.50 12.78
N LEU A 426 -51.94 -51.41 13.74
CA LEU A 426 -50.63 -51.75 14.32
C LEU A 426 -49.74 -52.49 13.31
N GLU A 427 -50.29 -53.36 12.48
CA GLU A 427 -49.56 -54.04 11.40
C GLU A 427 -49.10 -53.06 10.32
N THR A 428 -49.95 -52.11 9.90
CA THR A 428 -49.55 -51.06 8.96
C THR A 428 -48.55 -50.07 9.55
N ALA A 429 -48.65 -49.74 10.84
CA ALA A 429 -47.64 -48.95 11.56
C ALA A 429 -46.29 -49.69 11.61
N CYS A 430 -46.25 -50.94 12.08
CA CYS A 430 -45.03 -51.75 12.08
C CYS A 430 -44.45 -51.96 10.67
N SER A 431 -45.29 -52.05 9.63
CA SER A 431 -44.83 -52.10 8.24
C SER A 431 -44.17 -50.77 7.80
N SER A 432 -44.76 -49.63 8.16
CA SER A 432 -44.19 -48.30 7.91
C SER A 432 -42.84 -48.14 8.62
N ASP A 433 -42.78 -48.45 9.91
CA ASP A 433 -41.56 -48.31 10.71
C ASP A 433 -40.44 -49.22 10.21
N ARG A 434 -40.79 -50.44 9.75
CA ARG A 434 -39.82 -51.36 9.13
C ARG A 434 -39.28 -50.81 7.80
N GLN A 435 -40.14 -50.22 6.96
CA GLN A 435 -39.71 -49.57 5.72
C GLN A 435 -38.79 -48.38 6.02
N GLN A 436 -39.16 -47.49 6.95
CA GLN A 436 -38.32 -46.36 7.36
C GLN A 436 -36.95 -46.82 7.90
N LEU A 437 -36.90 -47.95 8.62
CA LEU A 437 -35.67 -48.56 9.11
C LEU A 437 -34.81 -49.15 7.98
N GLU A 438 -35.40 -49.76 6.95
CA GLU A 438 -34.70 -50.24 5.76
C GLU A 438 -34.16 -49.05 4.92
N ASP A 439 -34.97 -48.00 4.72
CA ASP A 439 -34.55 -46.76 4.06
C ASP A 439 -33.42 -46.05 4.82
N SER A 440 -33.44 -46.06 6.16
CA SER A 440 -32.38 -45.47 6.97
C SER A 440 -31.07 -46.24 6.87
N LYS A 441 -31.12 -47.58 6.81
CA LYS A 441 -29.94 -48.42 6.54
C LYS A 441 -29.38 -48.18 5.15
N ALA A 442 -30.24 -47.97 4.14
CA ALA A 442 -29.81 -47.60 2.79
C ALA A 442 -29.10 -46.24 2.77
N ARG A 443 -29.58 -45.25 3.54
CA ARG A 443 -28.89 -43.96 3.71
C ARG A 443 -27.53 -44.12 4.40
N CYS A 444 -27.44 -44.83 5.52
CA CYS A 444 -26.16 -45.05 6.23
C CYS A 444 -25.12 -45.73 5.32
N THR A 445 -25.49 -46.82 4.64
CA THR A 445 -24.59 -47.55 3.71
C THR A 445 -24.29 -46.81 2.40
N THR A 446 -24.87 -45.63 2.19
CA THR A 446 -24.49 -44.68 1.14
C THR A 446 -23.49 -43.67 1.68
N LEU A 447 -23.79 -43.04 2.82
CA LEU A 447 -22.90 -42.12 3.52
C LEU A 447 -21.55 -42.76 3.90
N GLU A 448 -21.55 -44.03 4.30
CA GLU A 448 -20.32 -44.80 4.58
C GLU A 448 -19.39 -44.90 3.36
N LYS A 449 -19.94 -44.99 2.14
CA LYS A 449 -19.16 -45.04 0.89
C LYS A 449 -18.63 -43.67 0.50
N GLU A 450 -19.43 -42.62 0.65
CA GLU A 450 -19.00 -41.23 0.44
C GLU A 450 -17.85 -40.87 1.39
N LEU A 451 -17.95 -41.30 2.66
CA LEU A 451 -16.90 -41.10 3.67
C LEU A 451 -15.60 -41.83 3.30
N GLU A 452 -15.67 -43.04 2.74
CA GLU A 452 -14.47 -43.74 2.27
C GLU A 452 -13.82 -43.07 1.05
N LEU A 453 -14.61 -42.64 0.06
CA LEU A 453 -14.11 -41.88 -1.09
C LEU A 453 -13.44 -40.56 -0.65
N LEU A 454 -14.03 -39.85 0.31
CA LEU A 454 -13.44 -38.62 0.87
C LEU A 454 -12.15 -38.86 1.66
N LYS A 455 -11.92 -40.06 2.22
CA LYS A 455 -10.61 -40.45 2.78
C LYS A 455 -9.58 -40.70 1.68
N GLU A 456 -9.95 -41.40 0.62
CA GLU A 456 -9.05 -41.67 -0.51
C GLU A 456 -8.59 -40.35 -1.16
N GLU A 457 -9.53 -39.43 -1.42
CA GLU A 457 -9.23 -38.09 -1.93
C GLU A 457 -8.32 -37.30 -0.97
N ASN A 458 -8.62 -37.30 0.34
CA ASN A 458 -7.75 -36.68 1.35
C ASN A 458 -6.33 -37.28 1.36
N SER A 459 -6.19 -38.59 1.12
CA SER A 459 -4.89 -39.26 1.07
C SER A 459 -4.08 -38.82 -0.15
N SER A 460 -4.74 -38.68 -1.32
CA SER A 460 -4.15 -38.18 -2.56
C SER A 460 -3.69 -36.72 -2.41
N LEU A 461 -4.57 -35.84 -1.95
CA LEU A 461 -4.26 -34.41 -1.73
C LEU A 461 -3.11 -34.21 -0.74
N ARG A 462 -2.98 -35.05 0.30
CA ARG A 462 -1.84 -35.04 1.23
C ARG A 462 -0.53 -35.49 0.57
N GLN A 463 -0.59 -36.39 -0.41
CA GLN A 463 0.59 -36.81 -1.18
C GLN A 463 1.01 -35.76 -2.22
N GLU A 464 0.06 -35.08 -2.87
CA GLU A 464 0.37 -33.97 -3.77
C GLU A 464 0.95 -32.77 -3.01
N LEU A 465 0.39 -32.44 -1.84
CA LEU A 465 0.90 -31.37 -1.00
C LEU A 465 2.34 -31.63 -0.50
N SER A 466 2.71 -32.89 -0.23
CA SER A 466 4.08 -33.22 0.18
C SER A 466 5.09 -33.17 -0.96
N LYS A 467 4.70 -33.59 -2.18
CA LYS A 467 5.49 -33.40 -3.42
C LYS A 467 5.72 -31.91 -3.69
N SER A 468 4.64 -31.14 -3.83
CA SER A 468 4.70 -29.70 -4.10
C SER A 468 5.54 -28.94 -3.06
N LYS A 469 5.45 -29.32 -1.78
CA LYS A 469 6.33 -28.75 -0.75
C LYS A 469 7.80 -29.07 -1.03
N HIS A 470 8.15 -30.32 -1.32
CA HIS A 470 9.53 -30.72 -1.62
C HIS A 470 10.08 -29.97 -2.83
N ASP A 471 9.28 -29.80 -3.89
CA ASP A 471 9.65 -29.03 -5.08
C ASP A 471 9.96 -27.56 -4.71
N THR A 472 9.11 -26.91 -3.90
CA THR A 472 9.35 -25.51 -3.45
C THR A 472 10.54 -25.37 -2.50
N ASP A 473 10.80 -26.35 -1.63
CA ASP A 473 11.99 -26.35 -0.78
C ASP A 473 13.28 -26.54 -1.61
N HIS A 474 13.23 -27.30 -2.71
CA HIS A 474 14.35 -27.47 -3.64
C HIS A 474 14.62 -26.22 -4.50
N GLU A 475 13.58 -25.61 -5.07
CA GLU A 475 13.67 -24.34 -5.83
C GLU A 475 14.28 -23.23 -4.96
N LYS A 476 13.83 -23.12 -3.70
CA LYS A 476 14.38 -22.21 -2.69
C LYS A 476 15.85 -22.47 -2.37
N GLU A 477 16.29 -23.74 -2.32
CA GLU A 477 17.71 -24.06 -2.12
C GLU A 477 18.57 -23.67 -3.34
N GLY A 478 18.01 -23.76 -4.56
CA GLY A 478 18.62 -23.23 -5.78
C GLY A 478 18.82 -21.71 -5.72
N LEU A 479 17.73 -20.97 -5.48
CA LEU A 479 17.75 -19.50 -5.39
C LEU A 479 18.68 -18.97 -4.29
N LEU A 480 18.82 -19.69 -3.17
CA LEU A 480 19.78 -19.34 -2.11
C LEU A 480 21.23 -19.47 -2.58
N LYS A 481 21.57 -20.50 -3.37
CA LYS A 481 22.92 -20.67 -3.94
C LYS A 481 23.22 -19.61 -4.99
N GLU A 482 22.26 -19.28 -5.85
CA GLU A 482 22.41 -18.19 -6.83
C GLU A 482 22.67 -16.85 -6.13
N LEU A 483 21.86 -16.51 -5.12
CA LEU A 483 22.02 -15.31 -4.30
C LEU A 483 23.41 -15.24 -3.62
N GLU A 484 23.94 -16.37 -3.14
CA GLU A 484 25.27 -16.43 -2.54
C GLU A 484 26.39 -16.25 -3.57
N THR A 485 26.23 -16.74 -4.81
CA THR A 485 27.19 -16.45 -5.90
C THR A 485 27.18 -15.00 -6.35
N GLU A 486 26.01 -14.34 -6.44
CA GLU A 486 25.94 -12.91 -6.76
C GLU A 486 26.50 -12.03 -5.63
N LYS A 487 26.28 -12.43 -4.37
CA LYS A 487 26.91 -11.78 -3.22
C LYS A 487 28.45 -11.84 -3.29
N TYR A 488 29.03 -12.94 -3.77
CA TYR A 488 30.47 -13.07 -3.99
C TYR A 488 30.95 -12.10 -5.09
N LYS A 489 30.32 -12.12 -6.28
CA LYS A 489 30.63 -11.21 -7.40
C LYS A 489 30.54 -9.74 -6.99
N MET A 490 29.57 -9.38 -6.16
CA MET A 490 29.41 -8.02 -5.63
C MET A 490 30.60 -7.59 -4.75
N GLU A 491 31.15 -8.47 -3.90
CA GLU A 491 32.33 -8.13 -3.08
C GLU A 491 33.62 -8.05 -3.91
N GLU A 492 33.76 -8.89 -4.94
CA GLU A 492 34.83 -8.79 -5.95
C GLU A 492 34.78 -7.43 -6.67
N LEU A 493 33.61 -7.05 -7.20
CA LEU A 493 33.41 -5.76 -7.87
C LEU A 493 33.64 -4.56 -6.91
N LYS A 494 33.26 -4.67 -5.63
CA LYS A 494 33.60 -3.68 -4.59
C LYS A 494 35.10 -3.59 -4.32
N GLN A 495 35.86 -4.67 -4.52
CA GLN A 495 37.32 -4.66 -4.41
C GLN A 495 37.95 -3.95 -5.61
N ASP A 496 37.50 -4.24 -6.83
CA ASP A 496 37.95 -3.55 -8.04
C ASP A 496 37.65 -2.04 -8.02
N ILE A 497 36.46 -1.64 -7.56
CA ILE A 497 36.10 -0.23 -7.39
C ILE A 497 37.03 0.47 -6.38
N ARG A 498 37.48 -0.23 -5.32
CA ARG A 498 38.46 0.31 -4.36
C ARG A 498 39.84 0.48 -5.00
N LEU A 499 40.32 -0.52 -5.73
CA LEU A 499 41.59 -0.46 -6.47
C LEU A 499 41.59 0.66 -7.53
N PHE A 500 40.51 0.78 -8.30
CA PHE A 500 40.34 1.82 -9.31
C PHE A 500 40.34 3.23 -8.69
N ARG A 501 39.62 3.44 -7.58
CA ARG A 501 39.63 4.72 -6.83
C ARG A 501 41.03 5.08 -6.34
N GLN A 502 41.80 4.11 -5.85
CA GLN A 502 43.18 4.33 -5.40
C GLN A 502 44.10 4.72 -6.57
N ALA A 503 44.04 4.00 -7.68
CA ALA A 503 44.81 4.31 -8.89
C ALA A 503 44.43 5.67 -9.51
N PHE A 504 43.15 6.03 -9.50
CA PHE A 504 42.67 7.34 -9.94
C PHE A 504 43.21 8.48 -9.06
N SER A 505 43.13 8.33 -7.73
CA SER A 505 43.67 9.29 -6.76
C SER A 505 45.18 9.53 -6.94
N GLN A 506 45.95 8.45 -7.14
CA GLN A 506 47.39 8.56 -7.45
C GLN A 506 47.66 9.35 -8.74
N ARG A 507 46.91 9.07 -9.83
CA ARG A 507 47.03 9.82 -11.10
C ARG A 507 46.64 11.29 -10.95
N GLN A 508 45.59 11.59 -10.17
CA GLN A 508 45.16 12.96 -9.86
C GLN A 508 46.23 13.72 -9.06
N GLY A 509 46.87 13.07 -8.08
CA GLY A 509 48.01 13.63 -7.36
C GLY A 509 49.22 13.92 -8.27
N HIS A 510 49.55 13.00 -9.19
CA HIS A 510 50.62 13.20 -10.18
C HIS A 510 50.32 14.38 -11.12
N LEU A 511 49.11 14.47 -11.66
CA LEU A 511 48.65 15.60 -12.48
C LEU A 511 48.74 16.93 -11.72
N THR A 512 48.32 16.94 -10.45
CA THR A 512 48.41 18.13 -9.59
C THR A 512 49.86 18.55 -9.34
N SER A 513 50.78 17.59 -9.13
CA SER A 513 52.22 17.86 -8.99
C SER A 513 52.86 18.39 -10.28
N LEU A 514 52.46 17.88 -11.45
CA LEU A 514 52.92 18.39 -12.75
C LEU A 514 52.40 19.82 -13.00
N TYR A 515 51.14 20.09 -12.67
CA TYR A 515 50.55 21.41 -12.80
C TYR A 515 51.23 22.46 -11.90
N THR A 516 51.48 22.15 -10.62
CA THR A 516 52.16 23.08 -9.72
C THR A 516 53.62 23.33 -10.11
N LYS A 517 54.35 22.29 -10.56
CA LYS A 517 55.71 22.44 -11.11
C LYS A 517 55.71 23.31 -12.37
N SER A 518 54.79 23.08 -13.30
CA SER A 518 54.66 23.87 -14.53
C SER A 518 54.33 25.34 -14.21
N LYS A 519 53.38 25.59 -13.29
CA LYS A 519 53.04 26.93 -12.82
C LYS A 519 54.25 27.65 -12.20
N ALA A 520 55.00 26.99 -11.32
CA ALA A 520 56.19 27.57 -10.69
C ALA A 520 57.30 27.92 -11.70
N ILE A 521 57.49 27.09 -12.74
CA ILE A 521 58.41 27.41 -13.85
C ILE A 521 57.93 28.65 -14.60
N VAL A 522 56.64 28.76 -14.93
CA VAL A 522 56.06 29.93 -15.61
C VAL A 522 56.16 31.20 -14.76
N GLU A 523 55.98 31.12 -13.44
CA GLU A 523 56.10 32.25 -12.52
C GLU A 523 57.56 32.71 -12.37
N ASN A 524 58.52 31.78 -12.28
CA ASN A 524 59.95 32.11 -12.31
C ASN A 524 60.36 32.77 -13.64
N CYS A 525 59.92 32.23 -14.80
CA CYS A 525 60.21 32.83 -16.11
C CYS A 525 59.58 34.23 -16.28
N LYS A 526 58.46 34.51 -15.61
CA LYS A 526 57.89 35.88 -15.55
C LYS A 526 58.76 36.79 -14.68
N ALA A 527 59.16 36.35 -13.49
CA ALA A 527 60.02 37.13 -12.59
C ALA A 527 61.36 37.51 -13.25
N SER A 528 62.04 36.55 -13.89
CA SER A 528 63.30 36.80 -14.61
C SER A 528 63.17 37.77 -15.80
N ARG A 529 61.97 37.92 -16.38
CA ARG A 529 61.70 38.91 -17.46
C ARG A 529 61.49 40.33 -16.96
N VAL A 530 61.25 40.54 -15.66
CA VAL A 530 61.11 41.88 -15.05
C VAL A 530 62.45 42.39 -14.50
N ALA A 531 63.48 41.53 -14.44
CA ALA A 531 64.80 41.82 -13.87
C ALA A 531 65.89 42.14 -14.92
N LEU A 532 65.50 42.61 -16.11
CA LEU A 532 66.40 43.13 -17.14
C LEU A 532 66.06 44.61 -17.41
N PRO A 533 67.06 45.53 -17.35
CA PRO A 533 66.86 46.96 -17.59
C PRO A 533 66.75 47.31 -19.09
#